data_AF-A0A7C3RID4-F1
#
_entry.id   AF-A0A7C3RID4-F1
#
_cell.length_a   1.000
_cell.length_b   1.000
_cell.length_c   1.000
_cell.angle_alpha   90.00
_cell.angle_beta   90.00
_cell.angle_gamma   90.00
#
_symmetry.space_group_name_H-M   'P 1'
#
loop_
_entity.id
_entity.type
_entity.pdbx_description
1 polymer ?
#
loop_
_entity_poly.entity_id
_entity_poly.type
_entity_poly.pdbx_seq_one_letter_code
_entity_poly.pdbx_strand_id
1 'polypeptide(L)'
;MDYDWDGVNIAELNFDTNKGAEDPSKFTPMNDDVRRDFKRINGFDPIELFNPKSPFYFKKNLNAYKKFLIFRKEILKNLHIFFLNEIEKIKKAKDKEMEVIVTTMDSIIHSEIFEETGMDTREIISLMDIYPFTLQIEDPARSWILPPSRYLDYLNVYKNFIKDKDRLMFDINCIGRRDVSKTNLPSSLATGTELAQTLYFAIQANGRAGIYSESTVLPSDMDILSFVFGRDIEITKKNGSYLIRAGKPFLLSVNLNEYTPYIDNQKWYLWGVKGIYIPSGSHILSFRKEPFLKLALSHRIEFDGEISSFREEGGRFTLFYNSKLPVSLTFNRPLEEVKLDENFLSIPMDKNGVILPRGNHKLEIVPSSSISYTVDVIGYLSSSIFYLLGFLSVTLLFSLYLYSKIKK
;
A
#
# COMPACT_ATOMS: atom_id res chain seq x y z
N MET A 1 22.79 -2.40 -5.56
CA MET A 1 21.51 -1.64 -5.65
C MET A 1 20.55 -2.42 -6.56
N ASP A 2 20.56 -3.75 -6.44
CA ASP A 2 20.28 -4.63 -7.59
C ASP A 2 18.79 -5.01 -7.69
N TYR A 3 18.01 -4.57 -6.69
CA TYR A 3 16.57 -4.76 -6.63
C TYR A 3 15.84 -3.47 -7.04
N ASP A 4 14.76 -3.66 -7.79
CA ASP A 4 13.81 -2.63 -8.17
C ASP A 4 12.62 -2.66 -7.19
N TRP A 5 12.42 -1.56 -6.46
CA TRP A 5 11.38 -1.42 -5.44
C TRP A 5 10.85 0.02 -5.46
N ASP A 6 9.62 0.21 -4.98
CA ASP A 6 8.86 1.47 -5.11
C ASP A 6 8.76 2.26 -3.79
N GLY A 7 9.34 1.73 -2.71
CA GLY A 7 9.31 2.40 -1.42
C GLY A 7 10.10 1.68 -0.33
N VAL A 8 10.21 2.35 0.82
CA VAL A 8 10.87 1.84 2.04
C VAL A 8 9.92 2.01 3.22
N ASN A 9 9.84 0.99 4.07
CA ASN A 9 9.31 1.13 5.41
C ASN A 9 10.46 1.06 6.44
N ILE A 10 10.67 2.12 7.21
CA ILE A 10 11.49 2.08 8.43
C ILE A 10 10.58 1.55 9.53
N ALA A 11 10.55 0.23 9.66
CA ALA A 11 9.67 -0.45 10.60
C ALA A 11 10.28 -0.49 12.01
N GLU A 12 9.56 0.06 12.99
CA GLU A 12 9.83 -0.09 14.42
C GLU A 12 11.31 0.08 14.81
N LEU A 13 11.94 1.17 14.36
CA LEU A 13 13.33 1.45 14.70
C LEU A 13 13.43 1.93 16.16
N ASN A 14 13.37 1.00 17.10
CA ASN A 14 13.34 1.25 18.54
C ASN A 14 14.24 0.25 19.30
N PHE A 15 14.25 0.36 20.63
CA PHE A 15 14.85 -0.63 21.50
C PHE A 15 13.80 -1.57 22.07
N ASP A 16 14.21 -2.79 22.40
CA ASP A 16 13.37 -3.75 23.10
C ASP A 16 13.74 -3.81 24.58
N THR A 17 12.72 -3.83 25.44
CA THR A 17 12.88 -4.13 26.86
C THR A 17 11.77 -5.05 27.35
N ASN A 18 11.97 -5.63 28.53
CA ASN A 18 10.97 -6.45 29.22
C ASN A 18 10.51 -5.71 30.48
N LYS A 19 9.51 -4.83 30.37
CA LYS A 19 9.02 -3.97 31.48
C LYS A 19 10.00 -2.87 31.92
N GLY A 20 10.73 -2.28 30.98
CA GLY A 20 11.58 -1.12 31.27
C GLY A 20 12.63 -1.41 32.35
N ALA A 21 12.89 -0.45 33.24
CA ALA A 21 13.97 -0.57 34.22
C ALA A 21 13.75 -1.65 35.30
N GLU A 22 12.55 -2.22 35.39
CA GLU A 22 12.25 -3.31 36.32
C GLU A 22 12.90 -4.65 35.89
N ASP A 23 13.29 -4.81 34.63
CA ASP A 23 14.15 -5.91 34.16
C ASP A 23 15.46 -5.37 33.54
N PRO A 24 16.47 -5.07 34.38
CA PRO A 24 17.75 -4.56 33.91
C PRO A 24 18.44 -5.46 32.89
N SER A 25 18.20 -6.78 32.96
CA SER A 25 18.85 -7.76 32.08
C SER A 25 18.38 -7.64 30.62
N LYS A 26 17.22 -7.01 30.41
CA LYS A 26 16.62 -6.75 29.10
C LYS A 26 16.56 -5.27 28.77
N PHE A 27 17.15 -4.38 29.58
CA PHE A 27 17.10 -2.95 29.33
C PHE A 27 18.14 -2.53 28.28
N THR A 28 17.71 -2.40 27.02
CA THR A 28 18.59 -2.03 25.90
C THR A 28 18.48 -0.55 25.53
N PRO A 29 19.53 0.05 24.97
CA PRO A 29 20.84 -0.52 24.66
C PRO A 29 21.81 -0.40 25.85
N MET A 30 22.74 -1.34 25.99
CA MET A 30 23.74 -1.35 27.07
C MET A 30 25.12 -1.85 26.64
N ASN A 31 25.43 -1.76 25.33
CA ASN A 31 26.76 -2.12 24.81
C ASN A 31 27.84 -1.10 25.26
N ASP A 32 29.11 -1.46 25.09
CA ASP A 32 30.24 -0.67 25.57
C ASP A 32 30.30 0.75 24.96
N ASP A 33 29.89 0.91 23.71
CA ASP A 33 29.86 2.22 23.05
C ASP A 33 28.84 3.14 23.69
N VAL A 34 27.61 2.66 23.88
CA VAL A 34 26.53 3.40 24.54
C VAL A 34 26.92 3.77 25.97
N ARG A 35 27.49 2.83 26.73
CA ARG A 35 27.90 3.08 28.12
C ARG A 35 29.00 4.13 28.20
N ARG A 36 30.01 4.02 27.33
CA ARG A 36 31.13 4.98 27.25
C ARG A 36 30.63 6.37 26.86
N ASP A 37 29.77 6.47 25.84
CA ASP A 37 29.27 7.76 25.35
C ASP A 37 28.35 8.44 26.37
N PHE A 38 27.45 7.67 27.00
CA PHE A 38 26.62 8.21 28.08
C PHE A 38 27.48 8.71 29.25
N LYS A 39 28.46 7.91 29.68
CA LYS A 39 29.37 8.27 30.78
C LYS A 39 30.17 9.53 30.47
N ARG A 40 30.65 9.68 29.23
CA ARG A 40 31.34 10.90 28.79
C ARG A 40 30.48 12.16 28.95
N ILE A 41 29.18 12.06 28.65
CA ILE A 41 28.25 13.20 28.68
C ILE A 41 27.73 13.47 30.10
N ASN A 42 27.43 12.42 30.88
CA ASN A 42 26.69 12.53 32.13
C ASN A 42 27.51 12.24 33.40
N GLY A 43 28.74 11.75 33.25
CA GLY A 43 29.70 11.57 34.35
C GLY A 43 29.61 10.25 35.12
N PHE A 44 28.71 9.33 34.75
CA PHE A 44 28.56 8.02 35.39
C PHE A 44 28.18 6.93 34.39
N ASP A 45 28.46 5.67 34.71
CA ASP A 45 28.12 4.54 33.83
C ASP A 45 26.62 4.22 33.95
N PRO A 46 25.85 4.09 32.86
CA PRO A 46 24.40 3.87 32.97
C PRO A 46 24.06 2.52 33.63
N ILE A 47 25.00 1.57 33.73
CA ILE A 47 24.78 0.33 34.50
C ILE A 47 24.52 0.62 35.99
N GLU A 48 25.04 1.73 36.51
CA GLU A 48 24.84 2.15 37.88
C GLU A 48 23.37 2.47 38.21
N LEU A 49 22.56 2.80 37.19
CA LEU A 49 21.12 2.99 37.34
C LEU A 49 20.42 1.74 37.87
N PHE A 50 20.99 0.56 37.68
CA PHE A 50 20.39 -0.72 38.06
C PHE A 50 21.04 -1.36 39.28
N ASN A 51 22.00 -0.69 39.92
CA ASN A 51 22.61 -1.15 41.16
C ASN A 51 21.92 -0.49 42.37
N PRO A 52 21.17 -1.22 43.22
CA PRO A 52 20.48 -0.64 44.38
C PRO A 52 21.40 0.08 45.38
N LYS A 53 22.70 -0.23 45.38
CA LYS A 53 23.71 0.42 46.23
C LYS A 53 24.30 1.70 45.62
N SER A 54 24.11 1.93 44.31
CA SER A 54 24.63 3.14 43.65
C SER A 54 23.80 4.38 44.04
N PRO A 55 24.43 5.57 44.18
CA PRO A 55 23.71 6.84 44.29
C PRO A 55 22.89 7.18 43.04
N PHE A 56 23.14 6.51 41.90
CA PHE A 56 22.40 6.71 40.65
C PHE A 56 21.25 5.73 40.46
N TYR A 57 21.00 4.81 41.40
CA TYR A 57 19.93 3.81 41.27
C TYR A 57 18.59 4.44 40.88
N PHE A 58 17.93 3.92 39.83
CA PHE A 58 16.82 4.60 39.18
C PHE A 58 15.66 4.92 40.13
N LYS A 59 15.37 4.04 41.11
CA LYS A 59 14.32 4.29 42.12
C LYS A 59 14.70 5.35 43.16
N LYS A 60 16.00 5.65 43.31
CA LYS A 60 16.53 6.69 44.23
C LYS A 60 16.81 8.01 43.51
N ASN A 61 17.20 7.95 42.24
CA ASN A 61 17.66 9.11 41.47
C ASN A 61 16.95 9.18 40.11
N LEU A 62 15.71 9.67 40.13
CA LEU A 62 14.88 9.82 38.94
C LEU A 62 15.50 10.76 37.89
N ASN A 63 16.31 11.73 38.31
CA ASN A 63 16.98 12.66 37.40
C ASN A 63 18.09 11.96 36.60
N ALA A 64 18.89 11.12 37.25
CA ALA A 64 19.89 10.28 36.56
C ALA A 64 19.21 9.33 35.57
N TYR A 65 18.07 8.74 35.97
CA TYR A 65 17.30 7.86 35.09
C TYR A 65 16.75 8.59 33.85
N LYS A 66 16.10 9.76 34.06
CA LYS A 66 15.60 10.59 32.96
C LYS A 66 16.69 10.98 31.96
N LYS A 67 17.91 11.29 32.43
CA LYS A 67 19.06 11.57 31.55
C LYS A 67 19.34 10.40 30.60
N PHE A 68 19.26 9.16 31.09
CA PHE A 68 19.48 7.99 30.24
C PHE A 68 18.34 7.72 29.27
N LEU A 69 17.08 7.94 29.69
CA LEU A 69 15.94 7.86 28.77
C LEU A 69 16.04 8.90 27.63
N ILE A 70 16.41 10.14 27.95
CA ILE A 70 16.66 11.18 26.94
C ILE A 70 17.82 10.76 26.03
N PHE A 71 18.90 10.21 26.58
CA PHE A 71 20.01 9.73 25.76
C PHE A 71 19.58 8.62 24.77
N ARG A 72 18.76 7.65 25.21
CA ARG A 72 18.17 6.62 24.33
C ARG A 72 17.33 7.23 23.22
N LYS A 73 16.49 8.21 23.55
CA LYS A 73 15.70 8.99 22.59
C LYS A 73 16.56 9.62 21.49
N GLU A 74 17.64 10.29 21.88
CA GLU A 74 18.53 10.97 20.94
C GLU A 74 19.26 9.98 20.02
N ILE A 75 19.63 8.80 20.51
CA ILE A 75 20.19 7.74 19.65
C ILE A 75 19.18 7.37 18.56
N LEU A 76 17.93 7.07 18.93
CA LEU A 76 16.91 6.68 17.96
C LEU A 76 16.62 7.80 16.97
N LYS A 77 16.48 9.05 17.43
CA LYS A 77 16.31 10.20 16.55
C LYS A 77 17.44 10.31 15.52
N ASN A 78 18.69 10.18 15.95
CA ASN A 78 19.85 10.24 15.05
C ASN A 78 19.88 9.08 14.06
N LEU A 79 19.47 7.88 14.46
CA LEU A 79 19.33 6.73 13.55
C LEU A 79 18.24 6.97 12.49
N HIS A 80 17.08 7.53 12.86
CA HIS A 80 16.04 7.89 11.89
C HIS A 80 16.54 8.93 10.89
N ILE A 81 17.20 9.99 11.38
CA ILE A 81 17.80 11.02 10.52
C ILE A 81 18.82 10.39 9.56
N PHE A 82 19.67 9.47 10.05
CA PHE A 82 20.63 8.77 9.21
C PHE A 82 19.94 7.99 8.08
N PHE A 83 18.98 7.12 8.41
CA PHE A 83 18.29 6.30 7.40
C PHE A 83 17.47 7.13 6.42
N LEU A 84 16.76 8.17 6.90
CA LEU A 84 16.01 9.07 6.03
C LEU A 84 16.93 9.79 5.03
N ASN A 85 18.12 10.22 5.46
CA ASN A 85 19.12 10.80 4.56
C ASN A 85 19.64 9.80 3.52
N GLU A 86 19.89 8.55 3.92
CA GLU A 86 20.32 7.51 2.97
C GLU A 86 19.22 7.18 1.95
N ILE A 87 17.96 7.14 2.37
CA ILE A 87 16.82 6.94 1.46
C ILE A 87 16.72 8.09 0.44
N GLU A 88 16.88 9.33 0.88
CA GLU A 88 16.88 10.49 -0.04
C GLU A 88 18.03 10.44 -1.06
N LYS A 89 19.21 9.93 -0.66
CA LYS A 89 20.32 9.68 -1.61
C LYS A 89 19.95 8.59 -2.63
N ILE A 90 19.30 7.50 -2.18
CA ILE A 90 18.88 6.41 -3.06
C ILE A 90 17.81 6.89 -4.05
N LYS A 91 16.81 7.65 -3.60
CA LYS A 91 15.77 8.24 -4.45
C LYS A 91 16.38 9.07 -5.59
N LYS A 92 17.33 9.95 -5.26
CA LYS A 92 18.07 10.76 -6.23
C LYS A 92 18.90 9.91 -7.19
N ALA A 93 19.61 8.90 -6.68
CA ALA A 93 20.45 8.04 -7.50
C ALA A 93 19.66 7.17 -8.49
N LYS A 94 18.45 6.75 -8.11
CA LYS A 94 17.55 5.95 -8.96
C LYS A 94 16.65 6.79 -9.87
N ASP A 95 16.62 8.11 -9.69
CA ASP A 95 15.70 9.03 -10.37
C ASP A 95 14.25 8.50 -10.36
N LYS A 96 13.81 8.06 -9.18
CA LYS A 96 12.54 7.35 -9.00
C LYS A 96 11.79 7.91 -7.80
N GLU A 97 10.51 8.20 -8.00
CA GLU A 97 9.59 8.46 -6.89
C GLU A 97 9.46 7.22 -6.00
N MET A 98 9.55 7.41 -4.69
CA MET A 98 9.45 6.33 -3.72
C MET A 98 8.58 6.75 -2.55
N GLU A 99 7.71 5.84 -2.10
CA GLU A 99 6.99 6.03 -0.84
C GLU A 99 7.90 5.67 0.33
N VAL A 100 7.95 6.55 1.34
CA VAL A 100 8.67 6.30 2.58
C VAL A 100 7.64 6.23 3.70
N ILE A 101 7.61 5.11 4.41
CA ILE A 101 6.81 4.91 5.61
C ILE A 101 7.76 4.83 6.81
N VAL A 102 7.39 5.48 7.90
CA VAL A 102 8.07 5.32 9.19
C VAL A 102 7.06 4.77 10.17
N THR A 103 7.23 3.52 10.58
CA THR A 103 6.40 2.89 11.60
C THR A 103 6.99 3.14 12.98
N THR A 104 6.18 3.66 13.90
CA THR A 104 6.54 3.86 15.30
C THR A 104 5.46 3.34 16.21
N MET A 105 5.85 2.69 17.30
CA MET A 105 4.92 2.40 18.38
C MET A 105 4.44 3.70 19.03
N ASP A 106 3.18 3.73 19.43
CA ASP A 106 2.52 4.90 20.01
C ASP A 106 3.06 5.25 21.40
N SER A 107 3.83 6.32 21.51
CA SER A 107 4.29 6.87 22.79
C SER A 107 3.50 8.09 23.27
N ILE A 108 2.47 8.50 22.52
CA ILE A 108 1.65 9.68 22.87
C ILE A 108 0.51 9.28 23.79
N ILE A 109 -0.21 8.20 23.45
CA ILE A 109 -1.32 7.69 24.28
C ILE A 109 -0.77 6.73 25.34
N HIS A 110 0.25 5.94 25.00
CA HIS A 110 0.93 5.00 25.89
C HIS A 110 2.32 5.52 26.26
N SER A 111 2.36 6.49 27.18
CA SER A 111 3.62 7.18 27.55
C SER A 111 4.74 6.26 28.06
N GLU A 112 4.40 5.09 28.60
CA GLU A 112 5.32 4.06 29.05
C GLU A 112 6.15 3.46 27.90
N ILE A 113 5.67 3.53 26.66
CA ILE A 113 6.44 3.11 25.47
C ILE A 113 7.76 3.86 25.35
N PHE A 114 7.80 5.11 25.79
CA PHE A 114 9.04 5.88 25.80
C PHE A 114 10.10 5.23 26.69
N GLU A 115 9.72 4.77 27.88
CA GLU A 115 10.62 4.04 28.75
C GLU A 115 10.96 2.67 28.16
N GLU A 116 9.96 1.95 27.69
CA GLU A 116 10.13 0.57 27.22
C GLU A 116 11.00 0.50 25.98
N THR A 117 10.95 1.49 25.09
CA THR A 117 11.58 1.39 23.78
C THR A 117 12.52 2.52 23.41
N GLY A 118 12.60 3.56 24.24
CA GLY A 118 13.31 4.80 23.93
C GLY A 118 12.62 5.66 22.87
N MET A 119 11.55 5.17 22.25
CA MET A 119 10.84 5.86 21.16
C MET A 119 9.96 6.99 21.70
N ASP A 120 10.15 8.20 21.19
CA ASP A 120 9.21 9.31 21.36
C ASP A 120 8.64 9.70 20.00
N THR A 121 7.39 9.33 19.76
CA THR A 121 6.69 9.61 18.51
C THR A 121 6.66 11.09 18.16
N ARG A 122 6.75 12.00 19.15
CA ARG A 122 6.80 13.45 18.89
C ARG A 122 8.07 13.87 18.16
N GLU A 123 9.20 13.21 18.45
CA GLU A 123 10.45 13.46 17.72
C GLU A 123 10.31 13.01 16.27
N ILE A 124 9.68 11.85 16.03
CA ILE A 124 9.43 11.36 14.67
C ILE A 124 8.50 12.31 13.91
N ILE A 125 7.40 12.76 14.53
CA ILE A 125 6.50 13.76 13.94
C ILE A 125 7.27 15.03 13.57
N SER A 126 8.22 15.49 14.40
CA SER A 126 9.03 16.67 14.07
C SER A 126 9.89 16.51 12.81
N LEU A 127 10.27 15.28 12.46
CA LEU A 127 11.02 14.99 11.24
C LEU A 127 10.15 15.08 9.97
N MET A 128 8.81 15.05 10.10
CA MET A 128 7.90 15.15 8.95
C MET A 128 7.96 16.53 8.26
N ASP A 129 8.43 17.56 8.96
CA ASP A 129 8.66 18.90 8.42
C ASP A 129 9.91 18.98 7.54
N ILE A 130 10.81 18.00 7.66
CA ILE A 130 12.08 17.94 6.93
C ILE A 130 12.04 16.87 5.84
N TYR A 131 11.41 15.73 6.14
CA TYR A 131 11.39 14.56 5.26
C TYR A 131 9.95 14.22 4.82
N PRO A 132 9.75 13.89 3.54
CA PRO A 132 8.43 13.53 3.00
C PRO A 132 8.15 12.03 3.21
N PHE A 133 7.75 11.66 4.43
CA PHE A 133 7.29 10.29 4.75
C PHE A 133 5.86 10.24 5.31
N THR A 134 5.21 9.09 5.17
CA THR A 134 3.96 8.74 5.85
C THR A 134 4.28 8.13 7.21
N LEU A 135 3.70 8.67 8.27
CA LEU A 135 3.81 8.15 9.62
C LEU A 135 2.79 7.03 9.83
N GLN A 136 3.27 5.83 10.14
CA GLN A 136 2.44 4.69 10.54
C GLN A 136 2.52 4.50 12.04
N ILE A 137 1.39 4.63 12.74
CA ILE A 137 1.31 4.46 14.19
C ILE A 137 0.87 3.03 14.51
N GLU A 138 1.70 2.34 15.28
CA GLU A 138 1.41 1.01 15.79
C GLU A 138 0.91 1.08 17.23
N ASP A 139 -0.18 0.36 17.51
CA ASP A 139 -0.71 0.24 18.86
C ASP A 139 0.00 -0.86 19.66
N PRO A 140 0.36 -0.61 20.93
CA PRO A 140 1.04 -1.62 21.74
C PRO A 140 0.13 -2.80 22.06
N ALA A 141 0.72 -3.94 22.42
CA ALA A 141 0.00 -5.19 22.69
C ALA A 141 -1.18 -5.06 23.66
N ARG A 142 -1.08 -4.15 24.63
CA ARG A 142 -2.13 -3.84 25.61
C ARG A 142 -3.39 -3.21 25.01
N SER A 143 -3.27 -2.59 23.84
CA SER A 143 -4.39 -2.00 23.09
C SER A 143 -5.15 -3.01 22.25
N TRP A 144 -4.57 -4.17 21.97
CA TRP A 144 -5.17 -5.14 21.05
C TRP A 144 -6.47 -5.76 21.58
N ILE A 145 -6.75 -5.65 22.87
CA ILE A 145 -7.99 -6.10 23.52
C ILE A 145 -9.07 -5.01 23.58
N LEU A 146 -8.74 -3.77 23.20
CA LEU A 146 -9.69 -2.66 23.20
C LEU A 146 -10.64 -2.75 22.00
N PRO A 147 -11.83 -2.11 22.08
CA PRO A 147 -12.78 -2.10 20.98
C PRO A 147 -12.16 -1.59 19.66
N PRO A 148 -12.66 -2.04 18.49
CA PRO A 148 -12.22 -1.56 17.18
C PRO A 148 -12.17 -0.03 17.03
N SER A 149 -13.07 0.69 17.70
CA SER A 149 -13.16 2.15 17.68
C SER A 149 -11.95 2.87 18.27
N ARG A 150 -11.01 2.18 18.92
CA ARG A 150 -9.79 2.78 19.48
C ARG A 150 -8.99 3.60 18.47
N TYR A 151 -9.00 3.22 17.19
CA TYR A 151 -8.31 3.99 16.16
C TYR A 151 -8.94 5.38 15.91
N LEU A 152 -10.22 5.59 16.24
CA LEU A 152 -10.80 6.93 16.26
C LEU A 152 -10.23 7.78 17.41
N ASP A 153 -10.02 7.17 18.58
CA ASP A 153 -9.39 7.86 19.71
C ASP A 153 -7.95 8.25 19.35
N TYR A 154 -7.24 7.35 18.67
CA TYR A 154 -5.89 7.60 18.19
C TYR A 154 -5.88 8.74 17.17
N LEU A 155 -6.75 8.67 16.16
CA LEU A 155 -6.92 9.74 15.18
C LEU A 155 -7.24 11.09 15.85
N ASN A 156 -8.09 11.09 16.87
CA ASN A 156 -8.46 12.31 17.60
C ASN A 156 -7.30 12.94 18.38
N VAL A 157 -6.35 12.13 18.85
CA VAL A 157 -5.11 12.60 19.49
C VAL A 157 -4.11 13.07 18.43
N TYR A 158 -3.80 12.23 17.45
CA TYR A 158 -2.74 12.46 16.46
C TYR A 158 -3.03 13.61 15.51
N LYS A 159 -4.30 13.89 15.20
CA LYS A 159 -4.68 15.05 14.36
C LYS A 159 -4.23 16.41 14.92
N ASN A 160 -3.90 16.48 16.21
CA ASN A 160 -3.42 17.71 16.84
C ASN A 160 -1.90 17.91 16.66
N PHE A 161 -1.18 16.86 16.25
CA PHE A 161 0.28 16.89 16.08
C PHE A 161 0.70 16.86 14.60
N ILE A 162 -0.16 16.36 13.72
CA ILE A 162 0.14 16.16 12.31
C ILE A 162 -0.56 17.23 11.46
N LYS A 163 0.22 17.99 10.69
CA LYS A 163 -0.29 19.07 9.81
C LYS A 163 -1.09 18.51 8.65
N ASP A 164 -0.59 17.45 8.02
CA ASP A 164 -1.20 16.79 6.87
C ASP A 164 -1.68 15.38 7.25
N LYS A 165 -2.99 15.22 7.41
CA LYS A 165 -3.62 13.96 7.80
C LYS A 165 -3.41 12.86 6.77
N ASP A 166 -3.13 13.22 5.52
CA ASP A 166 -2.89 12.23 4.46
C ASP A 166 -1.60 11.44 4.69
N ARG A 167 -0.70 11.99 5.51
CA ARG A 167 0.56 11.36 5.93
C ARG A 167 0.45 10.63 7.27
N LEU A 168 -0.77 10.38 7.77
CA LEU A 168 -1.01 9.55 8.96
C LEU A 168 -1.72 8.26 8.55
N MET A 169 -1.18 7.12 8.96
CA MET A 169 -1.86 5.83 8.88
C MET A 169 -1.67 5.04 10.18
N PHE A 170 -2.46 4.00 10.36
CA PHE A 170 -2.39 3.13 11.52
C PHE A 170 -2.04 1.71 11.12
N ASP A 171 -1.23 1.05 11.95
CA ASP A 171 -0.92 -0.37 11.82
C ASP A 171 -1.91 -1.19 12.67
N ILE A 172 -2.42 -2.27 12.09
CA ILE A 172 -3.34 -3.20 12.72
C ILE A 172 -2.63 -4.52 12.95
N ASN A 173 -2.36 -4.78 14.23
CA ASN A 173 -1.84 -6.06 14.69
C ASN A 173 -2.93 -7.14 14.72
N CYS A 174 -2.87 -8.06 13.75
CA CYS A 174 -3.78 -9.21 13.65
C CYS A 174 -3.12 -10.49 14.18
N ILE A 175 -2.67 -10.53 15.44
CA ILE A 175 -1.88 -11.66 15.94
C ILE A 175 -2.71 -12.53 16.89
N GLY A 176 -2.71 -13.85 16.68
CA GLY A 176 -3.49 -14.83 17.47
C GLY A 176 -3.05 -15.06 18.92
N ARG A 177 -2.29 -14.14 19.52
CA ARG A 177 -1.69 -14.26 20.87
C ARG A 177 -2.26 -13.28 21.90
N ARG A 178 -3.40 -12.63 21.61
CA ARG A 178 -4.06 -11.72 22.55
C ARG A 178 -4.63 -12.50 23.72
N ASP A 179 -4.40 -12.04 24.95
CA ASP A 179 -5.08 -12.58 26.13
C ASP A 179 -6.49 -11.98 26.22
N VAL A 180 -7.47 -12.75 25.73
CA VAL A 180 -8.88 -12.35 25.72
C VAL A 180 -9.66 -12.88 26.92
N SER A 181 -9.02 -13.58 27.85
CA SER A 181 -9.67 -14.25 29.00
C SER A 181 -10.43 -13.30 29.93
N LYS A 182 -10.08 -12.01 29.93
CA LYS A 182 -10.68 -10.95 30.73
C LYS A 182 -11.49 -9.96 29.90
N THR A 183 -11.95 -10.38 28.72
CA THR A 183 -12.62 -9.52 27.74
C THR A 183 -13.90 -10.19 27.23
N ASN A 184 -14.72 -9.43 26.51
CA ASN A 184 -15.88 -9.98 25.79
C ASN A 184 -15.53 -10.42 24.36
N LEU A 185 -14.24 -10.41 23.98
CA LEU A 185 -13.82 -10.80 22.64
C LEU A 185 -13.93 -12.32 22.48
N PRO A 186 -14.51 -12.81 21.38
CA PRO A 186 -14.73 -14.25 21.18
C PRO A 186 -13.47 -15.00 20.75
N SER A 187 -12.40 -14.30 20.35
CA SER A 187 -11.21 -14.90 19.74
C SER A 187 -9.93 -14.11 20.07
N SER A 188 -8.82 -14.83 20.28
CA SER A 188 -7.49 -14.22 20.43
C SER A 188 -6.97 -13.61 19.13
N LEU A 189 -7.49 -14.01 17.97
CA LEU A 189 -7.23 -13.41 16.67
C LEU A 189 -8.36 -12.45 16.29
N ALA A 190 -8.01 -11.22 15.85
CA ALA A 190 -8.99 -10.29 15.30
C ALA A 190 -9.43 -10.80 13.93
N THR A 191 -10.71 -11.13 13.78
CA THR A 191 -11.25 -11.78 12.57
C THR A 191 -12.71 -11.38 12.34
N GLY A 192 -13.23 -11.63 11.14
CA GLY A 192 -14.61 -11.35 10.75
C GLY A 192 -14.98 -9.89 10.98
N THR A 193 -16.13 -9.67 11.63
CA THR A 193 -16.65 -8.32 11.91
C THR A 193 -15.71 -7.51 12.81
N GLU A 194 -14.96 -8.13 13.72
CA GLU A 194 -14.01 -7.41 14.57
C GLU A 194 -12.90 -6.78 13.73
N LEU A 195 -12.27 -7.57 12.85
CA LEU A 195 -11.24 -7.08 11.94
C LEU A 195 -11.81 -6.05 10.96
N ALA A 196 -13.01 -6.30 10.42
CA ALA A 196 -13.68 -5.38 9.51
C ALA A 196 -13.92 -4.00 10.14
N GLN A 197 -14.43 -3.97 11.37
CA GLN A 197 -14.63 -2.72 12.12
C GLN A 197 -13.29 -2.07 12.48
N THR A 198 -12.29 -2.86 12.83
CA THR A 198 -10.96 -2.36 13.20
C THR A 198 -10.33 -1.64 12.01
N LEU A 199 -10.36 -2.28 10.84
CA LEU A 199 -9.94 -1.65 9.58
C LEU A 199 -10.79 -0.42 9.25
N TYR A 200 -12.11 -0.50 9.40
CA TYR A 200 -13.02 0.63 9.15
C TYR A 200 -12.62 1.86 9.94
N PHE A 201 -12.28 1.73 11.23
CA PHE A 201 -11.86 2.86 12.06
C PHE A 201 -10.42 3.31 11.79
N ALA A 202 -9.50 2.39 11.51
CA ALA A 202 -8.11 2.70 11.18
C ALA A 202 -7.98 3.54 9.89
N ILE A 203 -8.79 3.24 8.87
CA ILE A 203 -8.72 3.94 7.58
C ILE A 203 -9.41 5.32 7.58
N GLN A 204 -9.91 5.81 8.72
CA GLN A 204 -10.59 7.12 8.80
C GLN A 204 -9.64 8.30 8.65
N ALA A 205 -8.33 8.12 8.84
CA ALA A 205 -7.34 9.18 8.69
C ALA A 205 -7.17 9.61 7.22
N ASN A 206 -6.78 8.67 6.37
CA ASN A 206 -6.41 8.93 4.98
C ASN A 206 -6.88 7.83 3.99
N GLY A 207 -7.73 6.90 4.44
CA GLY A 207 -8.17 5.76 3.63
C GLY A 207 -7.19 4.59 3.55
N ARG A 208 -6.06 4.63 4.26
CA ARG A 208 -5.03 3.58 4.30
C ARG A 208 -4.84 3.05 5.73
N ALA A 209 -4.46 1.78 5.83
CA ALA A 209 -4.01 1.15 7.07
C ALA A 209 -2.98 0.05 6.74
N GLY A 210 -2.06 -0.18 7.66
CA GLY A 210 -1.20 -1.36 7.66
C GLY A 210 -1.91 -2.53 8.31
N ILE A 211 -1.66 -3.74 7.84
CA ILE A 211 -1.97 -4.98 8.57
C ILE A 211 -0.65 -5.70 8.73
N TYR A 212 -0.32 -6.06 9.98
CA TYR A 212 0.97 -6.64 10.38
C TYR A 212 1.55 -7.64 9.39
N SER A 213 0.74 -8.60 8.92
CA SER A 213 1.14 -9.52 7.87
C SER A 213 -0.05 -10.17 7.19
N GLU A 214 0.04 -10.37 5.87
CA GLU A 214 -0.95 -11.12 5.08
C GLU A 214 -1.19 -12.53 5.65
N SER A 215 -0.13 -13.20 6.14
CA SER A 215 -0.25 -14.56 6.70
C SER A 215 -1.03 -14.62 8.01
N THR A 216 -1.35 -13.48 8.60
CA THR A 216 -2.13 -13.39 9.83
C THR A 216 -3.61 -13.10 9.61
N VAL A 217 -4.00 -12.81 8.37
CA VAL A 217 -5.39 -12.61 7.97
C VAL A 217 -5.97 -13.94 7.49
N LEU A 218 -7.16 -14.30 7.97
CA LEU A 218 -7.83 -15.49 7.48
C LEU A 218 -8.26 -15.28 6.01
N PRO A 219 -8.18 -16.30 5.13
CA PRO A 219 -8.62 -16.15 3.75
C PRO A 219 -10.07 -15.63 3.60
N SER A 220 -10.97 -16.02 4.52
CA SER A 220 -12.35 -15.54 4.54
C SER A 220 -12.49 -14.06 4.87
N ASP A 221 -11.52 -13.48 5.57
CA ASP A 221 -11.54 -12.06 5.94
C ASP A 221 -11.06 -11.17 4.80
N MET A 222 -10.21 -11.68 3.89
CA MET A 222 -9.66 -10.92 2.76
C MET A 222 -10.77 -10.30 1.88
N ASP A 223 -11.84 -11.06 1.63
CA ASP A 223 -13.00 -10.57 0.89
C ASP A 223 -13.71 -9.44 1.64
N ILE A 224 -13.84 -9.57 2.97
CA ILE A 224 -14.48 -8.57 3.84
C ILE A 224 -13.69 -7.25 3.84
N LEU A 225 -12.35 -7.30 3.86
CA LEU A 225 -11.52 -6.09 3.84
C LEU A 225 -11.80 -5.23 2.60
N SER A 226 -12.00 -5.87 1.44
CA SER A 226 -12.34 -5.16 0.19
C SER A 226 -13.67 -4.40 0.31
N PHE A 227 -14.67 -4.98 0.98
CA PHE A 227 -15.94 -4.30 1.26
C PHE A 227 -15.80 -3.14 2.25
N VAL A 228 -14.91 -3.25 3.25
CA VAL A 228 -14.61 -2.16 4.18
C VAL A 228 -13.96 -0.97 3.47
N PHE A 229 -13.05 -1.24 2.55
CA PHE A 229 -12.54 -0.21 1.66
C PHE A 229 -13.65 0.34 0.78
N GLY A 230 -14.52 -0.48 0.18
CA GLY A 230 -15.62 -0.04 -0.69
C GLY A 230 -16.89 0.50 0.01
N ARG A 231 -16.84 0.84 1.30
CA ARG A 231 -18.02 1.15 2.13
C ARG A 231 -18.88 2.32 1.66
N ASP A 232 -18.32 3.26 0.93
CA ASP A 232 -18.94 4.49 0.45
C ASP A 232 -19.42 4.38 -1.01
N ILE A 233 -19.38 3.16 -1.56
CA ILE A 233 -19.79 2.86 -2.93
C ILE A 233 -21.25 2.37 -2.92
N GLU A 234 -22.10 3.08 -3.65
CA GLU A 234 -23.47 2.68 -3.94
C GLU A 234 -23.59 2.32 -5.42
N ILE A 235 -24.13 1.13 -5.71
CA ILE A 235 -24.40 0.67 -7.08
C ILE A 235 -25.87 0.26 -7.18
N THR A 236 -26.64 0.98 -8.00
CA THR A 236 -28.07 0.71 -8.21
C THR A 236 -28.34 0.37 -9.68
N LYS A 237 -28.96 -0.78 -9.95
CA LYS A 237 -29.38 -1.13 -11.32
C LYS A 237 -30.61 -0.33 -11.74
N LYS A 238 -30.57 0.34 -12.89
CA LYS A 238 -31.67 1.10 -13.47
C LYS A 238 -31.67 0.98 -15.00
N ASN A 239 -32.79 0.52 -15.59
CA ASN A 239 -33.01 0.45 -17.04
C ASN A 239 -31.86 -0.23 -17.83
N GLY A 240 -31.33 -1.35 -17.33
CA GLY A 240 -30.23 -2.08 -17.98
C GLY A 240 -28.84 -1.43 -17.82
N SER A 241 -28.74 -0.33 -17.08
CA SER A 241 -27.49 0.32 -16.68
C SER A 241 -27.35 0.31 -15.15
N TYR A 242 -26.21 0.77 -14.65
CA TYR A 242 -25.89 0.87 -13.23
C TYR A 242 -25.59 2.33 -12.91
N LEU A 243 -26.35 2.90 -11.97
CA LEU A 243 -26.03 4.18 -11.34
C LEU A 243 -25.03 3.92 -10.23
N ILE A 244 -23.88 4.58 -10.29
CA ILE A 244 -22.80 4.45 -9.32
C ILE A 244 -22.64 5.78 -8.60
N ARG A 245 -22.47 5.72 -7.27
CA ARG A 245 -22.01 6.84 -6.44
C ARG A 245 -20.85 6.34 -5.58
N ALA A 246 -19.71 7.01 -5.65
CA ALA A 246 -18.54 6.64 -4.85
C ALA A 246 -17.80 7.90 -4.39
N GLY A 247 -17.35 7.93 -3.13
CA GLY A 247 -16.53 9.01 -2.60
C GLY A 247 -15.06 8.92 -2.99
N LYS A 248 -14.63 7.77 -3.52
CA LYS A 248 -13.27 7.49 -3.99
C LYS A 248 -13.28 6.55 -5.20
N PRO A 249 -12.19 6.53 -5.99
CA PRO A 249 -12.09 5.57 -7.07
C PRO A 249 -12.04 4.13 -6.56
N PHE A 250 -12.54 3.20 -7.37
CA PHE A 250 -12.55 1.79 -7.03
C PHE A 250 -12.49 0.89 -8.26
N LEU A 251 -12.10 -0.36 -8.04
CA LEU A 251 -12.15 -1.40 -9.04
C LEU A 251 -13.44 -2.20 -8.90
N LEU A 252 -14.29 -2.15 -9.93
CA LEU A 252 -15.47 -2.99 -10.02
C LEU A 252 -15.11 -4.31 -10.67
N SER A 253 -15.07 -5.40 -9.88
CA SER A 253 -14.83 -6.75 -10.40
C SER A 253 -16.01 -7.24 -11.23
N VAL A 254 -15.83 -7.33 -12.55
CA VAL A 254 -16.81 -7.83 -13.51
C VAL A 254 -16.11 -8.62 -14.61
N ASN A 255 -16.80 -9.64 -15.12
CA ASN A 255 -16.35 -10.39 -16.29
C ASN A 255 -16.84 -9.70 -17.57
N LEU A 256 -15.89 -9.27 -18.41
CA LEU A 256 -16.13 -8.49 -19.63
C LEU A 256 -15.99 -9.29 -20.94
N ASN A 257 -15.98 -10.63 -20.90
CA ASN A 257 -15.62 -11.49 -22.05
C ASN A 257 -16.31 -11.17 -23.39
N GLU A 258 -17.51 -10.59 -23.41
CA GLU A 258 -18.21 -10.16 -24.63
C GLU A 258 -18.65 -8.69 -24.62
N TYR A 259 -18.30 -7.95 -23.57
CA TYR A 259 -18.87 -6.64 -23.30
C TYR A 259 -17.78 -5.59 -23.14
N THR A 260 -18.03 -4.42 -23.70
CA THR A 260 -17.23 -3.22 -23.45
C THR A 260 -17.97 -2.31 -22.48
N PRO A 261 -17.28 -1.80 -21.44
CA PRO A 261 -17.86 -0.87 -20.49
C PRO A 261 -17.98 0.54 -21.09
N TYR A 262 -19.05 1.23 -20.72
CA TYR A 262 -19.29 2.63 -21.03
C TYR A 262 -19.60 3.37 -19.74
N ILE A 263 -18.88 4.45 -19.47
CA ILE A 263 -19.13 5.37 -18.35
C ILE A 263 -19.67 6.67 -18.94
N ASP A 264 -20.82 7.12 -18.45
CA ASP A 264 -21.47 8.36 -18.89
C ASP A 264 -21.63 8.44 -20.42
N ASN A 265 -22.03 7.30 -21.00
CA ASN A 265 -22.20 7.10 -22.44
C ASN A 265 -20.91 7.17 -23.29
N GLN A 266 -19.74 7.33 -22.66
CA GLN A 266 -18.44 7.27 -23.31
C GLN A 266 -17.84 5.85 -23.19
N LYS A 267 -17.23 5.36 -24.26
CA LYS A 267 -16.53 4.06 -24.22
C LYS A 267 -15.37 4.15 -23.23
N TRP A 268 -15.32 3.19 -22.31
CA TRP A 268 -14.34 3.19 -21.24
C TRP A 268 -13.19 2.22 -21.53
N TYR A 269 -11.96 2.70 -21.37
CA TYR A 269 -10.74 1.96 -21.71
C TYR A 269 -9.91 1.58 -20.47
N LEU A 270 -10.28 2.13 -19.30
CA LEU A 270 -9.59 1.88 -18.04
C LEU A 270 -10.22 0.67 -17.34
N TRP A 271 -9.87 -0.51 -17.85
CA TRP A 271 -10.30 -1.80 -17.34
C TRP A 271 -9.27 -2.85 -17.71
N GLY A 272 -9.24 -3.95 -16.96
CA GLY A 272 -8.30 -5.03 -17.20
C GLY A 272 -8.85 -6.36 -16.70
N VAL A 273 -7.95 -7.27 -16.33
CA VAL A 273 -8.35 -8.65 -15.95
C VAL A 273 -9.13 -8.65 -14.64
N LYS A 274 -8.79 -7.72 -13.74
CA LYS A 274 -9.40 -7.65 -12.41
C LYS A 274 -10.74 -6.90 -12.39
N GLY A 275 -11.08 -6.15 -13.46
CA GLY A 275 -12.34 -5.41 -13.54
C GLY A 275 -12.21 -4.04 -14.19
N ILE A 276 -13.19 -3.19 -13.93
CA ILE A 276 -13.29 -1.82 -14.45
C ILE A 276 -12.84 -0.84 -13.37
N TYR A 277 -11.92 0.05 -13.71
CA TYR A 277 -11.61 1.18 -12.85
C TYR A 277 -12.71 2.24 -12.98
N ILE A 278 -13.39 2.56 -11.88
CA ILE A 278 -14.45 3.56 -11.82
C ILE A 278 -13.94 4.77 -11.02
N PRO A 279 -13.98 6.00 -11.59
CA PRO A 279 -13.63 7.21 -10.85
C PRO A 279 -14.58 7.48 -9.68
N SER A 280 -14.13 8.30 -8.73
CA SER A 280 -15.02 8.87 -7.71
C SER A 280 -16.05 9.80 -8.34
N GLY A 281 -17.24 9.87 -7.76
CA GLY A 281 -18.32 10.73 -8.21
C GLY A 281 -19.60 9.94 -8.50
N SER A 282 -20.46 10.54 -9.34
CA SER A 282 -21.70 9.93 -9.80
C SER A 282 -21.60 9.58 -11.27
N HIS A 283 -21.76 8.30 -11.60
CA HIS A 283 -21.55 7.79 -12.96
C HIS A 283 -22.67 6.85 -13.38
N ILE A 284 -22.92 6.78 -14.69
CA ILE A 284 -23.77 5.76 -15.30
C ILE A 284 -22.87 4.75 -16.01
N LEU A 285 -22.81 3.54 -15.48
CA LEU A 285 -22.13 2.41 -16.11
C LEU A 285 -23.12 1.60 -16.95
N SER A 286 -22.77 1.37 -18.21
CA SER A 286 -23.51 0.50 -19.12
C SER A 286 -22.57 -0.42 -19.88
N PHE A 287 -23.10 -1.49 -20.45
CA PHE A 287 -22.33 -2.49 -21.17
C PHE A 287 -22.89 -2.65 -22.57
N ARG A 288 -22.00 -2.73 -23.58
CA ARG A 288 -22.39 -3.00 -24.96
C ARG A 288 -21.63 -4.21 -25.48
N LYS A 289 -22.34 -5.08 -26.20
CA LYS A 289 -21.74 -6.24 -26.85
C LYS A 289 -20.83 -5.78 -27.97
N GLU A 290 -19.61 -6.31 -28.03
CA GLU A 290 -18.65 -6.02 -29.10
C GLU A 290 -18.19 -7.34 -29.77
N PRO A 291 -17.87 -7.33 -31.08
CA PRO A 291 -17.33 -8.51 -31.74
C PRO A 291 -16.04 -8.98 -31.08
N PHE A 292 -15.88 -10.30 -30.92
CA PHE A 292 -14.75 -10.91 -30.24
C PHE A 292 -13.39 -10.40 -30.73
N LEU A 293 -13.18 -10.28 -32.05
CA LEU A 293 -11.92 -9.79 -32.63
C LEU A 293 -11.59 -8.36 -32.16
N LYS A 294 -12.60 -7.49 -32.08
CA LYS A 294 -12.43 -6.10 -31.65
C LYS A 294 -12.12 -6.01 -30.16
N LEU A 295 -12.67 -6.92 -29.36
CA LEU A 295 -12.36 -7.03 -27.93
C LEU A 295 -10.95 -7.61 -27.70
N ALA A 296 -10.57 -8.65 -28.45
CA ALA A 296 -9.25 -9.29 -28.37
C ALA A 296 -8.11 -8.32 -28.76
N LEU A 297 -8.38 -7.40 -29.69
CA LEU A 297 -7.43 -6.38 -30.13
C LEU A 297 -7.57 -5.05 -29.37
N SER A 298 -8.43 -4.99 -28.34
CA SER A 298 -8.60 -3.75 -27.57
C SER A 298 -7.40 -3.47 -26.66
N HIS A 299 -7.02 -2.19 -26.59
CA HIS A 299 -6.12 -1.69 -25.58
C HIS A 299 -6.89 -1.58 -24.25
N ARG A 300 -6.29 -2.16 -23.23
CA ARG A 300 -6.79 -2.23 -21.86
C ARG A 300 -5.72 -1.65 -20.97
N ILE A 301 -6.10 -0.64 -20.21
CA ILE A 301 -5.20 0.12 -19.35
C ILE A 301 -5.71 -0.05 -17.93
N GLU A 302 -4.86 -0.52 -17.02
CA GLU A 302 -5.13 -0.46 -15.58
C GLU A 302 -4.38 0.73 -15.01
N PHE A 303 -5.07 1.52 -14.19
CA PHE A 303 -4.57 2.75 -13.58
C PHE A 303 -5.10 2.80 -12.15
N ASP A 304 -4.24 3.10 -11.17
CA ASP A 304 -4.61 3.08 -9.74
C ASP A 304 -4.66 4.47 -9.07
N GLY A 305 -4.37 5.55 -9.80
CA GLY A 305 -4.50 6.93 -9.32
C GLY A 305 -5.91 7.47 -9.46
N GLU A 306 -6.28 8.57 -8.78
CA GLU A 306 -7.62 9.18 -8.89
C GLU A 306 -7.74 10.03 -10.16
N ILE A 307 -8.73 9.72 -11.00
CA ILE A 307 -8.95 10.40 -12.28
C ILE A 307 -10.03 11.46 -12.13
N SER A 308 -9.69 12.72 -12.38
CA SER A 308 -10.62 13.84 -12.37
C SER A 308 -11.30 14.06 -13.73
N SER A 309 -10.65 13.63 -14.82
CA SER A 309 -11.20 13.72 -16.17
C SER A 309 -10.58 12.68 -17.09
N PHE A 310 -11.39 12.12 -17.99
CA PHE A 310 -10.94 11.22 -19.05
C PHE A 310 -11.63 11.61 -20.36
N ARG A 311 -10.87 11.74 -21.45
CA ARG A 311 -11.39 12.02 -22.78
C ARG A 311 -10.68 11.17 -23.83
N GLU A 312 -11.44 10.67 -24.79
CA GLU A 312 -10.93 10.05 -26.00
C GLU A 312 -11.23 10.94 -27.20
N GLU A 313 -10.18 11.37 -27.92
CA GLU A 313 -10.29 12.16 -29.14
C GLU A 313 -9.32 11.62 -30.19
N GLY A 314 -9.86 11.14 -31.32
CA GLY A 314 -9.05 10.68 -32.45
C GLY A 314 -8.10 9.53 -32.11
N GLY A 315 -8.49 8.62 -31.21
CA GLY A 315 -7.63 7.52 -30.75
C GLY A 315 -6.55 7.92 -29.74
N ARG A 316 -6.53 9.17 -29.27
CA ARG A 316 -5.72 9.62 -28.14
C ARG A 316 -6.57 9.66 -26.88
N PHE A 317 -6.04 9.11 -25.79
CA PHE A 317 -6.63 9.23 -24.46
C PHE A 317 -5.94 10.37 -23.72
N THR A 318 -6.72 11.31 -23.20
CA THR A 318 -6.24 12.35 -22.30
C THR A 318 -6.91 12.16 -20.96
N LEU A 319 -6.13 12.01 -19.90
CA LEU A 319 -6.65 11.94 -18.55
C LEU A 319 -5.90 12.90 -17.63
N PHE A 320 -6.64 13.44 -16.65
CA PHE A 320 -6.09 14.22 -15.57
C PHE A 320 -6.21 13.39 -14.30
N TYR A 321 -5.10 13.26 -13.58
CA TYR A 321 -5.09 12.53 -12.32
C TYR A 321 -4.55 13.38 -11.19
N ASN A 322 -5.03 13.07 -9.99
CA ASN A 322 -4.48 13.55 -8.74
C ASN A 322 -4.12 12.32 -7.90
N SER A 323 -2.92 12.27 -7.34
CA SER A 323 -2.57 11.18 -6.44
C SER A 323 -1.62 11.63 -5.34
N LYS A 324 -1.87 11.12 -4.14
CA LYS A 324 -0.99 11.33 -2.97
C LYS A 324 0.23 10.40 -3.00
N LEU A 325 0.12 9.31 -3.76
CA LEU A 325 1.14 8.27 -3.91
C LEU A 325 1.59 8.17 -5.38
N PRO A 326 2.76 7.60 -5.64
CA PRO A 326 3.10 7.14 -6.99
C PRO A 326 1.99 6.22 -7.53
N VAL A 327 1.73 6.33 -8.82
CA VAL A 327 0.60 5.68 -9.50
C VAL A 327 1.13 4.67 -10.49
N SER A 328 0.55 3.46 -10.54
CA SER A 328 0.86 2.49 -11.58
C SER A 328 -0.04 2.70 -12.80
N LEU A 329 0.59 2.70 -13.97
CA LEU A 329 -0.08 2.58 -15.27
C LEU A 329 0.39 1.27 -15.88
N THR A 330 -0.53 0.33 -16.09
CA THR A 330 -0.23 -0.94 -16.78
C THR A 330 -1.13 -1.12 -17.99
N PHE A 331 -0.64 -1.87 -18.97
CA PHE A 331 -1.33 -2.03 -20.24
C PHE A 331 -1.10 -3.42 -20.81
N ASN A 332 -2.11 -3.96 -21.49
CA ASN A 332 -2.03 -5.32 -22.06
C ASN A 332 -1.24 -5.40 -23.38
N ARG A 333 -0.92 -4.27 -24.00
CA ARG A 333 -0.25 -4.16 -25.30
C ARG A 333 0.65 -2.92 -25.30
N PRO A 334 1.81 -2.94 -25.98
CA PRO A 334 2.68 -1.78 -26.09
C PRO A 334 1.91 -0.54 -26.56
N LEU A 335 2.17 0.59 -25.90
CA LEU A 335 1.61 1.89 -26.27
C LEU A 335 2.56 2.58 -27.25
N GLU A 336 2.01 3.29 -28.23
CA GLU A 336 2.82 4.03 -29.21
C GLU A 336 3.45 5.28 -28.59
N GLU A 337 2.69 5.98 -27.74
CA GLU A 337 3.14 7.22 -27.12
C GLU A 337 2.50 7.38 -25.73
N VAL A 338 3.30 7.80 -24.75
CA VAL A 338 2.82 8.24 -23.45
C VAL A 338 3.50 9.55 -23.11
N LYS A 339 2.71 10.59 -22.78
CA LYS A 339 3.22 11.86 -22.24
C LYS A 339 2.68 12.13 -20.86
N LEU A 340 3.57 12.63 -20.01
CA LEU A 340 3.25 13.17 -18.71
C LEU A 340 3.64 14.65 -18.69
N ASP A 341 2.67 15.53 -18.49
CA ASP A 341 2.86 16.99 -18.50
C ASP A 341 3.71 17.46 -19.69
N GLU A 342 3.29 17.06 -20.90
CA GLU A 342 3.94 17.38 -22.18
C GLU A 342 5.28 16.68 -22.44
N ASN A 343 5.86 16.00 -21.44
CA ASN A 343 7.11 15.24 -21.58
C ASN A 343 6.85 13.79 -21.99
N PHE A 344 7.60 13.30 -22.98
CA PHE A 344 7.52 11.90 -23.40
C PHE A 344 8.09 10.96 -22.32
N LEU A 345 7.32 9.94 -21.98
CA LEU A 345 7.79 8.86 -21.13
C LEU A 345 8.38 7.74 -21.99
N SER A 346 9.65 7.42 -21.74
CA SER A 346 10.31 6.27 -22.37
C SER A 346 9.90 5.00 -21.64
N ILE A 347 9.02 4.20 -22.24
CA ILE A 347 8.63 2.90 -21.70
C ILE A 347 9.37 1.79 -22.47
N PRO A 348 10.23 0.99 -21.78
CA PRO A 348 10.91 -0.13 -22.42
C PRO A 348 9.92 -1.10 -23.08
N MET A 349 10.24 -1.61 -24.27
CA MET A 349 9.33 -2.47 -25.06
C MET A 349 8.97 -3.78 -24.36
N ASP A 350 9.77 -4.23 -23.41
CA ASP A 350 9.57 -5.43 -22.59
C ASP A 350 8.73 -5.18 -21.33
N LYS A 351 8.43 -3.91 -21.02
CA LYS A 351 7.62 -3.51 -19.87
C LYS A 351 6.18 -3.21 -20.27
N ASN A 352 5.25 -3.82 -19.54
CA ASN A 352 3.81 -3.61 -19.68
C ASN A 352 3.26 -2.61 -18.65
N GLY A 353 4.12 -1.72 -18.14
CA GLY A 353 3.71 -0.69 -17.20
C GLY A 353 4.82 0.25 -16.76
N VAL A 354 4.41 1.34 -16.12
CA VAL A 354 5.27 2.42 -15.62
C VAL A 354 4.70 2.97 -14.31
N ILE A 355 5.59 3.43 -13.43
CA ILE A 355 5.21 4.19 -12.23
C ILE A 355 5.27 5.68 -12.57
N LEU A 356 4.18 6.37 -12.31
CA LEU A 356 3.98 7.80 -12.51
C LEU A 356 4.11 8.54 -11.16
N PRO A 357 4.56 9.80 -11.17
CA PRO A 357 4.75 10.56 -9.95
C PRO A 357 3.43 10.88 -9.24
N ARG A 358 3.54 11.10 -7.93
CA ARG A 358 2.46 11.68 -7.10
C ARG A 358 2.25 13.15 -7.49
N GLY A 359 1.03 13.64 -7.33
CA GLY A 359 0.66 15.03 -7.60
C GLY A 359 -0.50 15.14 -8.59
N ASN A 360 -0.65 16.33 -9.17
CA ASN A 360 -1.64 16.62 -10.19
C ASN A 360 -0.94 16.64 -11.54
N HIS A 361 -1.35 15.76 -12.44
CA HIS A 361 -0.69 15.59 -13.72
C HIS A 361 -1.68 15.35 -14.86
N LYS A 362 -1.27 15.74 -16.07
CA LYS A 362 -1.94 15.41 -17.32
C LYS A 362 -1.20 14.24 -17.98
N LEU A 363 -1.92 13.17 -18.25
CA LEU A 363 -1.41 12.01 -18.95
C LEU A 363 -2.08 11.89 -20.33
N GLU A 364 -1.28 11.79 -21.38
CA GLU A 364 -1.73 11.58 -22.75
C GLU A 364 -1.20 10.24 -23.25
N ILE A 365 -2.09 9.38 -23.75
CA ILE A 365 -1.76 8.03 -24.20
C ILE A 365 -2.24 7.88 -25.65
N VAL A 366 -1.36 7.40 -26.51
CA VAL A 366 -1.68 6.94 -27.86
C VAL A 366 -1.51 5.43 -27.87
N PRO A 367 -2.60 4.64 -27.85
CA PRO A 367 -2.50 3.19 -27.76
C PRO A 367 -1.93 2.57 -29.03
N SER A 368 -2.45 2.97 -30.20
CA SER A 368 -1.97 2.48 -31.50
C SER A 368 -2.44 3.37 -32.65
N SER A 369 -1.56 3.62 -33.60
CA SER A 369 -1.90 4.16 -34.91
C SER A 369 -2.68 3.15 -35.76
N SER A 370 -3.37 3.66 -36.78
CA SER A 370 -4.17 2.85 -37.71
C SER A 370 -3.34 1.79 -38.45
N ILE A 371 -2.04 2.04 -38.64
CA ILE A 371 -1.11 1.12 -39.30
C ILE A 371 -0.81 -0.07 -38.38
N SER A 372 -0.45 0.19 -37.12
CA SER A 372 -0.19 -0.86 -36.11
C SER A 372 -1.40 -1.77 -35.91
N TYR A 373 -2.61 -1.18 -35.84
CA TYR A 373 -3.86 -1.96 -35.75
C TYR A 373 -4.06 -2.89 -36.95
N THR A 374 -3.74 -2.43 -38.17
CA THR A 374 -3.87 -3.25 -39.38
C THR A 374 -2.91 -4.43 -39.36
N VAL A 375 -1.66 -4.20 -38.95
CA VAL A 375 -0.66 -5.26 -38.77
C VAL A 375 -1.13 -6.28 -37.74
N ASP A 376 -1.71 -5.83 -36.63
CA ASP A 376 -2.23 -6.70 -35.57
C ASP A 376 -3.40 -7.59 -36.06
N VAL A 377 -4.31 -7.03 -36.86
CA VAL A 377 -5.42 -7.80 -37.45
C VAL A 377 -4.88 -8.88 -38.38
N ILE A 378 -3.94 -8.54 -39.26
CA ILE A 378 -3.31 -9.51 -40.18
C ILE A 378 -2.54 -10.57 -39.39
N GLY A 379 -1.78 -10.16 -38.37
CA GLY A 379 -1.06 -11.04 -37.46
C GLY A 379 -1.99 -12.03 -36.74
N TYR A 380 -3.11 -11.54 -36.21
CA TYR A 380 -4.10 -12.38 -35.54
C TYR A 380 -4.75 -13.41 -36.50
N LEU A 381 -5.15 -12.95 -37.69
CA LEU A 381 -5.76 -13.82 -38.71
C LEU A 381 -4.77 -14.89 -39.19
N SER A 382 -3.53 -14.52 -39.48
CA SER A 382 -2.49 -15.46 -39.90
C SER A 382 -2.20 -16.50 -38.80
N SER A 383 -2.08 -16.06 -37.54
CA SER A 383 -1.87 -16.96 -36.39
C SER A 383 -3.03 -17.93 -36.21
N SER A 384 -4.26 -17.47 -36.40
CA SER A 384 -5.46 -18.31 -36.32
C SER A 384 -5.51 -19.34 -37.45
N ILE A 385 -5.10 -18.96 -38.66
CA ILE A 385 -4.95 -19.88 -39.79
C ILE A 385 -3.90 -20.94 -39.48
N PHE A 386 -2.73 -20.57 -38.98
CA PHE A 386 -1.69 -21.53 -38.60
C PHE A 386 -2.14 -22.47 -37.48
N TYR A 387 -2.83 -21.96 -36.48
CA TYR A 387 -3.42 -22.77 -35.42
C TYR A 387 -4.42 -23.79 -35.98
N LEU A 388 -5.33 -23.35 -36.86
CA LEU A 388 -6.31 -24.22 -37.50
C LEU A 388 -5.63 -25.31 -38.34
N LEU A 389 -4.64 -24.94 -39.16
CA LEU A 389 -3.87 -25.89 -39.96
C LEU A 389 -3.13 -26.91 -39.10
N GLY A 390 -2.50 -26.45 -38.01
CA GLY A 390 -1.84 -27.31 -37.02
C GLY A 390 -2.81 -28.27 -36.34
N PHE A 391 -3.96 -27.76 -35.88
CA PHE A 391 -5.00 -28.55 -35.25
C PHE A 391 -5.59 -29.61 -36.20
N LEU A 392 -5.89 -29.23 -37.45
CA LEU A 392 -6.35 -30.16 -38.49
C LEU A 392 -5.30 -31.23 -38.78
N SER A 393 -4.02 -30.87 -38.84
CA SER A 393 -2.92 -31.82 -39.06
C SER A 393 -2.80 -32.83 -37.92
N VAL A 394 -2.86 -32.38 -36.66
CA VAL A 394 -2.85 -33.26 -35.49
C VAL A 394 -4.08 -34.18 -35.48
N THR A 395 -5.26 -33.64 -35.77
CA THR A 395 -6.52 -34.40 -35.82
C THR A 395 -6.49 -35.47 -36.92
N LEU A 396 -5.93 -35.14 -38.09
CA LEU A 396 -5.74 -36.07 -39.20
C LEU A 396 -4.77 -37.19 -38.81
N LEU A 397 -3.62 -36.86 -38.22
CA LEU A 397 -2.64 -37.84 -37.75
C LEU A 397 -3.23 -38.77 -36.69
N PHE A 398 -3.98 -38.21 -35.73
CA PHE A 398 -4.67 -38.99 -34.71
C PHE A 398 -5.73 -39.93 -35.31
N SER A 399 -6.51 -39.46 -36.28
CA SER A 399 -7.51 -40.26 -36.98
C SER A 399 -6.87 -41.40 -37.78
N LEU A 400 -5.76 -41.13 -38.48
CA LEU A 400 -4.98 -42.14 -39.19
C LEU A 400 -4.38 -43.18 -38.23
N TYR A 401 -3.89 -42.75 -37.07
CA TYR A 401 -3.39 -43.64 -36.03
C TYR A 401 -4.49 -44.58 -35.49
N LEU A 402 -5.66 -44.04 -35.16
CA LEU A 402 -6.83 -44.84 -34.74
C LEU A 402 -7.28 -45.80 -35.83
N TYR A 403 -7.38 -45.33 -37.08
CA TYR A 403 -7.73 -46.17 -38.21
C TYR A 403 -6.74 -47.33 -38.38
N SER A 404 -5.43 -47.06 -38.27
CA SER A 404 -4.40 -48.10 -38.34
C SER A 404 -4.46 -49.09 -37.17
N LYS A 405 -4.97 -48.68 -36.00
CA LYS A 405 -5.12 -49.54 -34.81
C LYS A 405 -6.37 -50.41 -34.87
N ILE A 406 -7.44 -49.95 -35.52
CA ILE A 406 -8.71 -50.69 -35.67
C ILE A 406 -8.65 -51.69 -36.83
N LYS A 407 -7.80 -51.45 -37.83
CA LYS A 407 -7.62 -52.32 -39.00
C LYS A 407 -6.64 -53.48 -38.79
N LYS A 408 -5.99 -53.54 -37.62
CA LYS A 408 -5.31 -54.73 -37.09
C LYS A 408 -6.26 -55.46 -36.17
#